data_AF-A0A1G5SKA8-F1
#
_entry.id   AF-A0A1G5SKA8-F1
#
_cell.length_a   1.000
_cell.length_b   1.000
_cell.length_c   1.000
_cell.angle_alpha   90.00
_cell.angle_beta   90.00
_cell.angle_gamma   90.00
#
_symmetry.space_group_name_H-M   'P 1'
#
loop_
_entity.id
_entity.type
_entity.pdbx_description
1 polymer ?
#
loop_
_entity_poly.entity_id
_entity_poly.type
_entity_poly.pdbx_seq_one_letter_code
_entity_poly.pdbx_strand_id
1 'polypeptide(L)' 'MVAIPNPQPDAQDDHPEAELEQVNDVLAAWAARSATESAALIDRFEAMGYEVRGKSEAEIADILHRSPTRAARKTVTQ' A
#
# COMPACT_ATOMS: atom_id res chain seq x y z
N MET A 1 47.98 13.42 11.41
CA MET A 1 47.03 12.90 10.40
C MET A 1 46.31 11.72 11.02
N VAL A 2 45.04 11.86 11.38
CA VAL A 2 44.22 10.75 11.89
C VAL A 2 43.27 10.40 10.74
N ALA A 3 43.43 9.21 10.17
CA ALA A 3 42.50 8.66 9.21
C ALA A 3 41.21 8.33 9.97
N ILE A 4 40.17 9.13 9.76
CA ILE A 4 38.81 8.79 10.20
C ILE A 4 38.39 7.61 9.32
N PRO A 5 38.09 6.42 9.87
CA PRO A 5 37.48 5.38 9.07
C PRO A 5 36.11 5.91 8.65
N ASN A 6 35.98 6.12 7.34
CA ASN A 6 34.71 6.47 6.72
C ASN A 6 33.70 5.39 7.13
N PRO A 7 32.59 5.70 7.81
CA PRO A 7 31.53 4.72 7.99
C PRO A 7 30.99 4.46 6.59
N GLN A 8 31.44 3.36 6.01
CA GLN A 8 30.82 2.78 4.84
C GLN A 8 29.37 2.54 5.28
N PRO A 9 28.36 3.12 4.62
CA PRO A 9 26.97 2.83 4.98
C PRO A 9 26.84 1.32 4.93
N ASP A 10 26.47 0.73 6.06
CA ASP A 10 26.15 -0.69 6.16
C ASP A 10 25.35 -1.06 4.93
N ALA A 11 25.82 -2.09 4.21
CA ALA A 11 25.20 -2.60 3.01
C ALA A 11 23.69 -2.60 3.22
N GLN A 12 22.99 -1.68 2.54
CA GLN A 12 21.55 -1.75 2.45
C GLN A 12 21.29 -3.09 1.78
N ASP A 13 20.79 -4.03 2.57
CA ASP A 13 20.39 -5.37 2.13
C ASP A 13 19.75 -5.25 0.74
N ASP A 14 20.34 -5.93 -0.24
CA ASP A 14 20.05 -5.91 -1.68
C ASP A 14 18.65 -6.46 -2.06
N HIS A 15 17.64 -6.19 -1.23
CA HIS A 15 16.27 -6.68 -1.38
C HIS A 15 15.25 -5.54 -1.29
N PRO A 16 15.27 -4.58 -2.24
CA PRO A 16 14.28 -3.51 -2.31
C PRO A 16 12.84 -4.05 -2.36
N GLU A 17 12.63 -5.28 -2.87
CA GLU A 17 11.32 -5.93 -2.87
C GLU A 17 10.80 -6.23 -1.45
N ALA A 18 11.67 -6.62 -0.52
CA ALA A 18 11.28 -6.92 0.86
C ALA A 18 10.93 -5.66 1.67
N GLU A 19 11.59 -4.54 1.36
CA GLU A 19 11.21 -3.24 1.91
C GLU A 19 9.88 -2.76 1.32
N LEU A 20 9.67 -2.93 0.01
CA LEU A 20 8.42 -2.58 -0.66
C LEU A 20 7.24 -3.40 -0.13
N GLU A 21 7.43 -4.70 0.11
CA GLU A 21 6.40 -5.57 0.69
C GLU A 21 5.99 -5.09 2.09
N GLN A 22 6.96 -4.83 2.97
CA GLN A 22 6.71 -4.28 4.31
C GLN A 22 5.99 -2.93 4.28
N VAL A 23 6.42 -2.02 3.40
CA VAL A 23 5.77 -0.71 3.25
C VAL A 23 4.34 -0.88 2.74
N ASN A 24 4.10 -1.80 1.81
CA ASN A 24 2.77 -2.11 1.31
C ASN A 24 1.85 -2.66 2.41
N ASP A 25 2.35 -3.56 3.28
CA ASP A 25 1.59 -4.05 4.44
C ASP A 25 1.17 -2.92 5.38
N VAL A 26 2.10 -2.04 5.74
CA VAL A 26 1.81 -0.91 6.63
C VAL A 26 0.79 0.03 5.99
N LEU A 27 0.94 0.32 4.69
CA LEU A 27 0.02 1.18 3.95
C LEU A 27 -1.38 0.55 3.83
N ALA A 28 -1.47 -0.75 3.56
CA ALA A 28 -2.74 -1.47 3.45
C ALA A 28 -3.49 -1.49 4.78
N ALA A 29 -2.80 -1.74 5.89
CA ALA A 29 -3.38 -1.69 7.23
C ALA A 29 -3.85 -0.28 7.61
N TRP A 30 -3.02 0.74 7.33
CA TRP A 30 -3.39 2.14 7.57
C TRP A 30 -4.60 2.57 6.73
N ALA A 31 -4.63 2.19 5.45
CA ALA A 31 -5.70 2.52 4.52
C ALA A 31 -7.01 1.84 4.93
N ALA A 32 -6.95 0.58 5.38
CA ALA A 32 -8.09 -0.14 5.89
C ALA A 32 -8.71 0.55 7.11
N ARG A 33 -7.89 0.90 8.10
CA ARG A 33 -8.35 1.63 9.29
C ARG A 33 -8.96 2.97 8.90
N SER A 34 -8.28 3.73 8.06
CA SER A 34 -8.76 5.03 7.56
C SER A 34 -10.07 4.90 6.78
N ALA A 35 -10.28 3.80 6.06
CA ALA A 35 -11.50 3.54 5.29
C ALA A 35 -12.71 3.25 6.19
N THR A 36 -12.50 2.64 7.37
CA THR A 36 -13.58 2.47 8.37
C THR A 36 -14.06 3.81 8.94
N GLU A 37 -13.17 4.79 9.02
CA GLU A 37 -13.47 6.13 9.55
C GLU A 37 -13.97 7.10 8.46
N SER A 38 -13.81 6.74 7.18
CA SER A 38 -14.09 7.63 6.04
C SER A 38 -14.73 6.91 4.86
N ALA A 39 -16.04 7.08 4.69
CA ALA A 39 -16.78 6.54 3.55
C ALA A 39 -16.29 7.07 2.18
N ALA A 40 -15.69 8.27 2.14
CA ALA A 40 -15.09 8.82 0.92
C ALA A 40 -13.86 8.03 0.44
N LEU A 41 -13.10 7.42 1.37
CA LEU A 41 -11.97 6.55 1.04
C LEU A 41 -12.47 5.24 0.42
N ILE A 42 -13.53 4.66 0.98
CA ILE A 42 -14.20 3.47 0.42
C ILE A 42 -14.63 3.71 -1.03
N ASP A 43 -15.29 4.84 -1.31
CA ASP A 43 -15.75 5.17 -2.67
C ASP A 43 -14.59 5.30 -3.66
N ARG A 44 -13.47 5.90 -3.22
CA ARG A 44 -12.26 6.02 -4.05
C ARG A 44 -11.60 4.67 -4.31
N PHE A 45 -11.54 3.79 -3.31
CA PHE A 45 -11.04 2.42 -3.50
C PHE A 45 -11.91 1.64 -4.48
N GLU A 46 -13.24 1.73 -4.36
CA GLU A 46 -14.17 1.12 -5.33
C GLU A 46 -13.98 1.69 -6.74
N ALA A 47 -13.76 3.00 -6.87
CA ALA A 47 -13.46 3.64 -8.16
C ALA A 47 -12.14 3.15 -8.78
N MET A 48 -11.13 2.85 -7.94
CA MET A 48 -9.88 2.23 -8.37
C MET A 48 -10.00 0.73 -8.68
N GLY A 49 -11.14 0.09 -8.37
CA GLY A 49 -11.40 -1.32 -8.65
C GLY A 49 -11.19 -2.26 -7.47
N TYR A 50 -11.09 -1.73 -6.25
CA TYR A 50 -11.02 -2.53 -5.03
C TYR A 50 -12.40 -2.71 -4.41
N GLU A 51 -12.84 -3.95 -4.24
CA GLU A 51 -14.11 -4.29 -3.59
C GLU A 51 -13.97 -4.24 -2.06
N VAL A 52 -13.90 -3.02 -1.49
CA VAL A 52 -13.70 -2.81 -0.04
C VAL A 52 -15.00 -2.52 0.71
N ARG A 53 -16.11 -2.33 0.00
CA ARG A 53 -17.38 -1.89 0.60
C ARG A 53 -18.05 -3.02 1.40
N GLY A 54 -18.45 -2.71 2.63
CA GLY A 54 -19.11 -3.66 3.52
C GLY A 54 -18.18 -4.72 4.12
N LYS A 55 -16.86 -4.56 3.93
CA LYS A 55 -15.84 -5.44 4.48
C LYS A 55 -15.31 -4.91 5.81
N SER A 56 -14.80 -5.84 6.62
CA SER A 56 -14.08 -5.52 7.86
C SER A 56 -12.72 -4.91 7.56
N GLU A 57 -12.15 -4.15 8.50
CA GLU A 57 -10.81 -3.56 8.37
C GLU A 57 -9.76 -4.58 7.88
N ALA A 58 -9.67 -5.75 8.52
CA ALA A 58 -8.71 -6.79 8.13
C ALA A 58 -8.91 -7.29 6.68
N GLU A 59 -10.15 -7.39 6.22
CA GLU A 59 -10.47 -7.79 4.84
C GLU A 59 -10.07 -6.69 3.84
N ILE A 60 -10.27 -5.42 4.21
CA ILE A 60 -9.86 -4.28 3.38
C ILE A 60 -8.34 -4.25 3.24
N ALA A 61 -7.60 -4.53 4.32
CA ALA A 61 -6.14 -4.59 4.28
C ALA A 61 -5.62 -5.69 3.32
N ASP A 62 -6.15 -6.92 3.39
CA ASP A 62 -5.75 -8.00 2.46
C ASP A 62 -6.05 -7.64 0.99
N ILE A 63 -7.17 -6.96 0.74
CA ILE A 63 -7.55 -6.51 -0.60
C ILE A 63 -6.63 -5.41 -1.13
N LEU A 64 -6.27 -4.45 -0.28
CA LEU A 64 -5.37 -3.35 -0.66
C LEU A 64 -3.92 -3.80 -0.78
N HIS A 65 -3.53 -4.86 -0.06
CA HIS A 65 -2.21 -5.47 -0.19
C HIS A 65 -2.01 -6.11 -1.58
N ARG A 66 -3.10 -6.56 -2.22
CA ARG A 66 -3.07 -7.16 -3.56
C ARG A 66 -3.35 -6.14 -4.66
N SER A 67 -2.98 -6.50 -5.89
CA SER A 67 -3.38 -5.75 -7.07
C SER A 67 -4.92 -5.70 -7.19
N PRO A 68 -5.50 -4.61 -7.71
CA PRO A 68 -6.96 -4.45 -7.81
C PRO A 68 -7.55 -5.58 -8.68
N THR A 69 -8.51 -6.30 -8.10
CA THR A 69 -9.13 -7.49 -8.70
C THR A 69 -10.14 -7.15 -9.79
N ARG A 70 -10.76 -5.96 -9.72
CA ARG A 70 -11.67 -5.48 -10.74
C ARG A 70 -10.93 -4.53 -11.66
N ALA A 71 -11.09 -4.72 -12.98
CA ALA A 71 -10.60 -3.75 -13.95
C ALA A 71 -11.11 -2.37 -13.56
N ALA A 72 -10.19 -1.48 -13.13
CA ALA A 72 -10.50 -0.10 -12.82
C ALA A 72 -11.35 0.43 -13.98
N ARG A 73 -12.50 1.05 -13.67
CA ARG A 73 -13.37 1.57 -14.73
C ARG A 73 -12.53 2.57 -15.52
N LYS A 74 -12.05 2.16 -16.70
CA LYS A 74 -11.49 3.07 -17.67
C LYS A 74 -12.65 3.98 -18.05
N THR A 75 -12.68 5.18 -17.47
CA THR A 75 -13.38 6.29 -18.09
C THR A 75 -12.64 6.57 -19.40
N VAL A 76 -12.97 5.79 -20.43
CA VAL A 76 -12.77 6.20 -21.82
C VAL A 76 -13.63 7.44 -21.99
N THR A 77 -13.01 8.59 -21.78
CA THR A 77 -13.54 9.85 -22.28
C THR A 77 -13.22 9.82 -23.77
N GLN A 78 -14.27 9.59 -24.56
CA GLN A 78 -14.26 9.58 -26.02
C GLN A 78 -14.10 11.00 -26.56
#